data_AF-A0A916DVE1-F1
#
_entry.id   AF-A0A916DVE1-F1
#
_cell.length_a   1.000
_cell.length_b   1.000
_cell.length_c   1.000
_cell.angle_alpha   90.00
_cell.angle_beta   90.00
_cell.angle_gamma   90.00
#
_symmetry.space_group_name_H-M   'P 1'
#
loop_
_entity.id
_entity.type
_entity.pdbx_description
1 polymer ?
#
loop_
_entity_poly.entity_id
_entity_poly.type
_entity_poly.pdbx_seq_one_letter_code
_entity_poly.pdbx_strand_id
1 'polypeptide(L)'
;MVVRTVLRITKCLALIALVFLFSSDDANAQRGKRGKRGKGKRGGELTILKNLPEFFVNDNLLPKYLKVIYKKDAARLALRLINKEQRISKQTIRVPEELVQAIYNALVAVRTSDYGAIDTIAGKYNVRSFPIPNVESIILVFEHDAPWVEPLKQRQDTTGSVTINNLIREYNLVMTRMVYLDEERAGLVLQSREPLNMPALMMKFFTSEGVGSIEEILPYGDGNDIAIARTGDGWEINYSVKFGNCVNQCQKFHQWKFTVSEGGEVAYIGGSGHTIPPWINANAQAKKYPDVLKKN
;
A
#
# COMPACT_ATOMS: atom_id res chain seq x y z
N MET A 1 -45.78 -27.55 -1.04
CA MET A 1 -44.72 -26.80 -1.74
C MET A 1 -45.10 -25.31 -1.83
N VAL A 2 -45.22 -24.59 -0.71
CA VAL A 2 -45.46 -23.11 -0.69
C VAL A 2 -44.84 -22.42 0.55
N VAL A 3 -44.36 -23.15 1.57
CA VAL A 3 -44.01 -22.54 2.88
C VAL A 3 -42.52 -22.15 3.03
N ARG A 4 -41.64 -22.52 2.09
CA ARG A 4 -40.19 -22.23 2.19
C ARG A 4 -39.74 -20.90 1.57
N THR A 5 -40.59 -20.19 0.84
CA THR A 5 -40.20 -18.97 0.09
C THR A 5 -40.38 -17.67 0.88
N VAL A 6 -41.19 -17.66 1.95
CA VAL A 6 -41.50 -16.43 2.71
C VAL A 6 -40.41 -16.10 3.75
N LEU A 7 -39.59 -17.06 4.16
CA LEU A 7 -38.57 -16.86 5.20
C LEU A 7 -37.24 -16.24 4.71
N ARG A 8 -37.05 -16.10 3.39
CA ARG A 8 -35.82 -15.48 2.82
C ARG A 8 -35.93 -13.97 2.58
N ILE A 9 -37.13 -13.41 2.58
CA ILE A 9 -37.34 -11.98 2.29
C ILE A 9 -37.29 -11.10 3.55
N THR A 10 -37.53 -11.66 4.74
CA THR A 10 -37.55 -10.88 6.00
C THR A 10 -36.16 -10.60 6.60
N LYS A 11 -35.10 -11.29 6.17
CA LYS A 11 -33.73 -11.00 6.63
C LYS A 11 -33.03 -9.87 5.86
N CYS A 12 -33.49 -9.52 4.66
CA CYS A 12 -32.92 -8.41 3.88
C CYS A 12 -33.44 -7.03 4.29
N LEU A 13 -34.59 -6.93 4.97
CA LEU A 13 -35.16 -5.63 5.39
C LEU A 13 -34.68 -5.17 6.78
N ALA A 14 -34.21 -6.08 7.64
CA ALA A 14 -33.70 -5.73 8.96
C ALA A 14 -32.28 -5.14 8.94
N LEU A 15 -31.50 -5.37 7.88
CA LEU A 15 -30.14 -4.81 7.74
C LEU A 15 -30.12 -3.40 7.14
N ILE A 16 -31.19 -2.98 6.45
CA ILE A 16 -31.31 -1.63 5.87
C ILE A 16 -31.84 -0.63 6.90
N ALA A 17 -32.61 -1.08 7.91
CA ALA A 17 -33.12 -0.21 8.97
C ALA A 17 -32.08 0.14 10.06
N LEU A 18 -30.98 -0.62 10.17
CA LEU A 18 -29.92 -0.37 11.16
C LEU A 18 -28.84 0.61 10.67
N VAL A 19 -28.87 0.98 9.38
CA VAL A 19 -27.97 1.97 8.76
C VAL A 19 -28.55 3.39 8.82
N PHE A 20 -29.83 3.57 9.14
CA PHE A 20 -30.49 4.88 9.19
C PHE A 20 -30.69 5.47 10.61
N LEU A 21 -30.20 4.81 11.67
CA LEU A 21 -30.36 5.28 13.06
C LEU A 21 -29.08 5.80 13.73
N PHE A 22 -28.00 6.02 12.97
CA PHE A 22 -26.76 6.64 13.48
C PHE A 22 -26.31 7.85 12.64
N SER A 23 -27.26 8.70 12.25
CA SER A 23 -26.97 9.99 11.61
C SER A 23 -27.86 11.11 12.15
N SER A 24 -27.71 11.37 13.45
CA SER A 24 -28.10 12.59 14.18
C SER A 24 -27.40 12.43 15.55
N ASP A 25 -26.26 13.04 15.82
CA ASP A 25 -26.05 14.48 15.91
C ASP A 25 -24.56 14.80 15.72
N ASP A 26 -24.25 15.65 14.74
CA ASP A 26 -23.17 16.64 14.86
C ASP A 26 -23.43 17.77 13.84
N ALA A 27 -24.63 18.34 13.96
CA ALA A 27 -25.04 19.53 13.25
C ALA A 27 -24.50 20.77 13.96
N ASN A 28 -23.18 20.91 14.12
CA ASN A 28 -22.58 22.17 14.58
C ASN A 28 -21.07 22.31 14.34
N ALA A 29 -20.58 22.16 13.10
CA ALA A 29 -19.21 22.58 12.77
C ALA A 29 -18.96 22.86 11.28
N GLN A 30 -19.92 23.40 10.51
CA GLN A 30 -19.65 23.87 9.14
C GLN A 30 -20.30 25.22 8.84
N ARG A 31 -19.82 26.27 9.50
CA ARG A 31 -19.85 27.64 9.00
C ARG A 31 -18.41 28.17 8.94
N GLY A 32 -17.72 27.86 7.85
CA GLY A 32 -16.35 28.31 7.61
C GLY A 32 -16.00 28.32 6.13
N LYS A 33 -16.17 29.49 5.50
CA LYS A 33 -15.57 29.95 4.23
C LYS A 33 -15.56 28.98 3.04
N ARG A 34 -16.52 29.19 2.13
CA ARG A 34 -16.44 28.80 0.71
C ARG A 34 -15.21 29.44 0.06
N GLY A 35 -14.09 28.72 0.05
CA GLY A 35 -12.96 28.99 -0.84
C GLY A 35 -13.33 28.60 -2.28
N LYS A 36 -13.03 29.50 -3.22
CA LYS A 36 -13.20 29.33 -4.68
C LYS A 36 -12.69 27.95 -5.14
N ARG A 37 -13.60 27.09 -5.63
CA ARG A 37 -13.26 25.91 -6.42
C ARG A 37 -12.63 26.37 -7.73
N GLY A 38 -11.31 26.19 -7.84
CA GLY A 38 -10.57 26.40 -9.08
C GLY A 38 -11.08 25.48 -10.18
N LYS A 39 -11.28 26.07 -11.36
CA LYS A 39 -11.62 25.43 -12.63
C LYS A 39 -10.72 24.21 -12.89
N GLY A 40 -11.34 23.15 -13.39
CA GLY A 40 -10.70 21.87 -13.71
C GLY A 40 -9.49 22.01 -14.63
N LYS A 41 -8.34 21.49 -14.18
CA LYS A 41 -7.27 21.07 -15.07
C LYS A 41 -7.66 19.72 -15.67
N ARG A 42 -7.79 19.70 -17.00
CA ARG A 42 -7.71 18.50 -17.85
C ARG A 42 -6.51 17.66 -17.41
N GLY A 43 -6.63 16.33 -17.46
CA GLY A 43 -5.64 15.32 -17.01
C GLY A 43 -4.21 15.84 -16.90
N GLY A 44 -3.90 16.42 -15.74
CA GLY A 44 -2.70 17.22 -15.55
C GLY A 44 -1.54 16.32 -15.20
N GLU A 45 -0.40 16.62 -15.82
CA GLU A 45 0.92 16.19 -15.38
C GLU A 45 1.03 16.30 -13.85
N LEU A 46 1.49 15.22 -13.20
CA LEU A 46 1.68 15.15 -11.76
C LEU A 46 2.67 16.22 -11.32
N THR A 47 2.25 17.13 -10.45
CA THR A 47 3.12 18.21 -9.97
C THR A 47 4.27 17.66 -9.13
N ILE A 48 4.05 16.53 -8.45
CA ILE A 48 5.09 15.83 -7.70
C ILE A 48 6.26 15.34 -8.58
N LEU A 49 6.06 15.17 -9.89
CA LEU A 49 7.13 14.76 -10.81
C LEU A 49 7.99 15.94 -11.26
N LYS A 50 7.60 17.18 -10.95
CA LYS A 50 8.38 18.36 -11.34
C LYS A 50 9.51 18.57 -10.36
N ASN A 51 10.72 18.77 -10.90
CA ASN A 51 11.93 19.03 -10.13
C ASN A 51 12.17 17.94 -9.07
N LEU A 52 12.15 16.67 -9.47
CA LEU A 52 12.54 15.59 -8.57
C LEU A 52 14.04 15.72 -8.24
N PRO A 53 14.46 15.44 -7.00
CA PRO A 53 15.89 15.40 -6.67
C PRO A 53 16.61 14.36 -7.53
N GLU A 54 17.69 14.76 -8.18
CA GLU A 54 18.46 13.91 -9.11
C GLU A 54 19.68 13.24 -8.45
N PHE A 55 19.86 13.38 -7.13
CA PHE A 55 20.98 12.77 -6.45
C PHE A 55 20.93 11.24 -6.51
N PHE A 56 22.11 10.63 -6.63
CA PHE A 56 22.30 9.19 -6.56
C PHE A 56 22.90 8.81 -5.22
N VAL A 57 22.41 7.72 -4.63
CA VAL A 57 22.98 7.15 -3.41
C VAL A 57 23.65 5.82 -3.72
N ASN A 58 24.86 5.62 -3.17
CA ASN A 58 25.54 4.35 -3.26
C ASN A 58 24.83 3.32 -2.37
N ASP A 59 24.10 2.39 -2.99
CA ASP A 59 23.35 1.35 -2.30
C ASP A 59 24.09 0.01 -2.23
N ASN A 60 25.41 -0.03 -2.46
CA ASN A 60 26.21 -1.27 -2.45
C ASN A 60 26.21 -1.97 -1.08
N LEU A 61 26.06 -1.19 -0.02
CA LEU A 61 25.90 -1.67 1.36
C LEU A 61 24.60 -2.46 1.56
N LEU A 62 23.59 -2.24 0.71
CA LEU A 62 22.32 -2.98 0.82
C LEU A 62 22.45 -4.35 0.12
N PRO A 63 22.12 -5.45 0.82
CA PRO A 63 21.89 -6.75 0.18
C PRO A 63 20.78 -6.66 -0.88
N LYS A 64 20.81 -7.55 -1.88
CA LYS A 64 19.83 -7.56 -2.98
C LYS A 64 18.37 -7.59 -2.48
N TYR A 65 18.07 -8.39 -1.46
CA TYR A 65 16.71 -8.46 -0.90
C TYR A 65 16.28 -7.15 -0.24
N LEU A 66 17.21 -6.43 0.39
CA LEU A 66 16.93 -5.17 1.06
C LEU A 66 16.65 -4.06 0.05
N LYS A 67 17.37 -4.05 -1.07
CA LYS A 67 17.05 -3.16 -2.22
C LYS A 67 15.61 -3.37 -2.70
N VAL A 68 15.15 -4.62 -2.80
CA VAL A 68 13.76 -4.94 -3.19
C VAL A 68 12.76 -4.42 -2.16
N ILE A 69 13.04 -4.56 -0.86
CA ILE A 69 12.17 -4.05 0.21
C ILE A 69 12.09 -2.52 0.16
N TYR A 70 13.22 -1.83 0.04
CA TYR A 70 13.25 -0.38 -0.06
C TYR A 70 12.56 0.13 -1.33
N LYS A 71 12.67 -0.58 -2.47
CA LYS A 71 11.91 -0.26 -3.69
C LYS A 71 10.40 -0.42 -3.49
N LYS A 72 9.96 -1.46 -2.75
CA LYS A 72 8.54 -1.63 -2.37
C LYS A 72 8.05 -0.50 -1.49
N ASP A 73 8.83 -0.13 -0.48
CA ASP A 73 8.51 1.01 0.39
C ASP A 73 8.41 2.30 -0.44
N ALA A 74 9.41 2.57 -1.29
CA ALA A 74 9.43 3.75 -2.15
C ALA A 74 8.24 3.81 -3.11
N ALA A 75 7.86 2.70 -3.75
CA ALA A 75 6.70 2.64 -4.63
C ALA A 75 5.39 2.91 -3.88
N ARG A 76 5.25 2.39 -2.67
CA ARG A 76 4.09 2.65 -1.82
C ARG A 76 3.99 4.12 -1.43
N LEU A 77 5.11 4.72 -1.03
CA LEU A 77 5.20 6.14 -0.71
C LEU A 77 4.91 7.02 -1.93
N ALA A 78 5.42 6.66 -3.10
CA ALA A 78 5.13 7.33 -4.37
C ALA A 78 3.62 7.36 -4.65
N LEU A 79 2.95 6.22 -4.51
CA LEU A 79 1.49 6.15 -4.67
C LEU A 79 0.73 7.00 -3.65
N ARG A 80 1.19 7.09 -2.40
CA ARG A 80 0.59 8.00 -1.41
C ARG A 80 0.71 9.46 -1.82
N LEU A 81 1.81 9.86 -2.48
CA LEU A 81 1.96 11.21 -3.02
C LEU A 81 1.04 11.43 -4.23
N ILE A 82 1.00 10.48 -5.16
CA ILE A 82 0.13 10.54 -6.35
C ILE A 82 -1.34 10.61 -5.94
N ASN A 83 -1.76 9.85 -4.93
CA ASN A 83 -3.13 9.85 -4.39
C ASN A 83 -3.57 11.22 -3.86
N LYS A 84 -2.64 12.11 -3.48
CA LYS A 84 -2.96 13.48 -3.07
C LYS A 84 -3.28 14.38 -4.25
N GLU A 85 -2.78 14.08 -5.45
CA GLU A 85 -2.93 14.91 -6.65
C GLU A 85 -3.97 14.35 -7.63
N GLN A 86 -4.11 13.03 -7.69
CA GLN A 86 -4.86 12.35 -8.72
C GLN A 86 -5.70 11.20 -8.16
N ARG A 87 -6.95 11.09 -8.62
CA ARG A 87 -7.82 9.94 -8.32
C ARG A 87 -7.32 8.69 -9.02
N ILE A 88 -7.48 7.52 -8.38
CA ILE A 88 -7.06 6.20 -8.86
C ILE A 88 -7.50 5.96 -10.31
N SER A 89 -8.71 6.38 -10.70
CA SER A 89 -9.23 6.18 -12.05
C SER A 89 -8.44 6.84 -13.18
N LYS A 90 -7.54 7.77 -12.86
CA LYS A 90 -6.65 8.43 -13.82
C LYS A 90 -5.18 8.00 -13.67
N GLN A 91 -4.86 7.20 -12.66
CA GLN A 91 -3.50 6.76 -12.41
C GLN A 91 -3.12 5.58 -13.32
N THR A 92 -1.82 5.41 -13.54
CA THR A 92 -1.27 4.27 -14.28
C THR A 92 -1.04 3.08 -13.34
N ILE A 93 -1.02 1.87 -13.91
CA ILE A 93 -0.70 0.64 -13.18
C ILE A 93 0.78 0.60 -12.78
N ARG A 94 1.66 0.99 -13.70
CA ARG A 94 3.08 1.20 -13.40
C ARG A 94 3.21 2.53 -12.66
N VAL A 95 3.87 2.49 -11.50
CA VAL A 95 4.21 3.68 -10.73
C VAL A 95 5.34 4.41 -11.47
N PRO A 96 5.32 5.75 -11.60
CA PRO A 96 6.40 6.51 -12.24
C PRO A 96 7.77 6.17 -11.64
N GLU A 97 8.66 5.60 -12.46
CA GLU A 97 9.93 5.03 -11.99
C GLU A 97 10.85 6.10 -11.40
N GLU A 98 10.80 7.31 -11.95
CA GLU A 98 11.60 8.45 -11.53
C GLU A 98 11.24 8.86 -10.10
N LEU A 99 9.94 8.86 -9.77
CA LEU A 99 9.48 9.15 -8.42
C LEU A 99 9.84 8.03 -7.44
N VAL A 100 9.69 6.76 -7.86
CA VAL A 100 10.10 5.62 -7.05
C VAL A 100 11.60 5.68 -6.75
N GLN A 101 12.42 6.00 -7.76
CA GLN A 101 13.86 6.08 -7.62
C GLN A 101 14.30 7.26 -6.74
N ALA A 102 13.67 8.44 -6.88
CA ALA A 102 13.95 9.60 -6.02
C ALA A 102 13.64 9.31 -4.54
N ILE A 103 12.50 8.67 -4.26
CA ILE A 103 12.14 8.27 -2.89
C ILE A 103 13.05 7.16 -2.39
N TYR A 104 13.36 6.17 -3.23
CA TYR A 104 14.31 5.09 -2.88
C TYR A 104 15.65 5.68 -2.47
N ASN A 105 16.19 6.63 -3.25
CA ASN A 105 17.46 7.28 -2.95
C ASN A 105 17.41 8.00 -1.60
N ALA A 106 16.31 8.70 -1.30
CA ALA A 106 16.13 9.38 -0.03
C ALA A 106 16.04 8.40 1.16
N LEU A 107 15.30 7.30 1.03
CA LEU A 107 15.22 6.27 2.07
C LEU A 107 16.56 5.59 2.32
N VAL A 108 17.32 5.30 1.27
CA VAL A 108 18.64 4.68 1.37
C VAL A 108 19.65 5.65 1.96
N ALA A 109 19.64 6.93 1.56
CA ALA A 109 20.52 7.96 2.14
C ALA A 109 20.32 8.06 3.66
N VAL A 110 19.05 8.10 4.13
CA VAL A 110 18.74 8.06 5.55
C VAL A 110 19.26 6.77 6.20
N ARG A 111 19.04 5.62 5.56
CA ARG A 111 19.50 4.33 6.11
C ARG A 111 21.01 4.21 6.24
N THR A 112 21.77 4.82 5.35
CA THR A 112 23.25 4.77 5.34
C THR A 112 23.90 5.93 6.10
N SER A 113 23.10 6.78 6.74
CA SER A 113 23.61 7.88 7.57
C SER A 113 24.07 7.39 8.96
N ASP A 114 24.98 8.13 9.58
CA ASP A 114 25.60 7.78 10.87
C ASP A 114 24.77 8.20 12.11
N TYR A 115 23.48 8.47 11.94
CA TYR A 115 22.60 8.83 13.05
C TYR A 115 22.18 7.59 13.85
N GLY A 116 22.49 7.54 15.15
CA GLY A 116 22.10 6.43 16.03
C GLY A 116 20.59 6.15 16.12
N ALA A 117 19.75 7.11 15.73
CA ALA A 117 18.31 6.89 15.56
C ALA A 117 18.02 5.80 14.50
N ILE A 118 18.84 5.70 13.45
CA ILE A 118 18.69 4.72 12.37
C ILE A 118 18.87 3.30 12.87
N ASP A 119 19.82 3.04 13.76
CA ASP A 119 20.02 1.71 14.34
C ASP A 119 18.78 1.24 15.11
N THR A 120 18.11 2.20 15.78
CA THR A 120 16.86 1.93 16.50
C THR A 120 15.71 1.66 15.52
N ILE A 121 15.56 2.50 14.49
CA ILE A 121 14.50 2.38 13.49
C ILE A 121 14.63 1.09 12.67
N ALA A 122 15.83 0.79 12.17
CA ALA A 122 16.11 -0.33 11.28
C ALA A 122 16.30 -1.64 12.07
N GLY A 123 17.14 -1.63 13.10
CA GLY A 123 17.54 -2.83 13.85
C GLY A 123 16.51 -3.27 14.89
N LYS A 124 16.05 -2.34 15.74
CA LYS A 124 15.17 -2.70 16.87
C LYS A 124 13.70 -2.81 16.46
N TYR A 125 13.21 -1.88 15.64
CA TYR A 125 11.79 -1.79 15.29
C TYR A 125 11.46 -2.22 13.85
N ASN A 126 12.46 -2.33 12.98
CA ASN A 126 12.32 -2.62 11.54
C ASN A 126 11.15 -1.83 10.92
N VAL A 127 11.18 -0.50 11.06
CA VAL A 127 10.11 0.37 10.56
C VAL A 127 10.07 0.31 9.03
N ARG A 128 8.88 0.03 8.48
CA ARG A 128 8.59 -0.05 7.05
C ARG A 128 7.40 0.83 6.71
N SER A 129 7.18 1.07 5.42
CA SER A 129 5.93 1.70 5.01
C SER A 129 4.76 0.77 5.34
N PHE A 130 3.75 1.31 6.02
CA PHE A 130 2.51 0.58 6.31
C PHE A 130 1.90 0.15 4.98
N PRO A 131 1.42 -1.10 4.80
CA PRO A 131 1.17 -1.70 3.49
C PRO A 131 -0.11 -1.21 2.79
N ILE A 132 -0.44 0.08 2.93
CA ILE A 132 -1.50 0.81 2.24
C ILE A 132 -0.87 2.02 1.52
N PRO A 133 -1.07 2.19 0.20
CA PRO A 133 -1.76 1.26 -0.70
C PRO A 133 -0.98 -0.03 -0.92
N ASN A 134 -1.70 -1.06 -1.37
CA ASN A 134 -1.11 -2.33 -1.77
C ASN A 134 -0.28 -2.16 -3.04
N VAL A 135 0.86 -2.83 -3.09
CA VAL A 135 1.74 -2.81 -4.27
C VAL A 135 2.19 -4.20 -4.74
N GLU A 136 1.68 -5.27 -4.14
CA GLU A 136 2.29 -6.58 -4.26
C GLU A 136 1.37 -7.67 -4.79
N SER A 137 0.12 -7.76 -4.33
CA SER A 137 -0.73 -8.88 -4.70
C SER A 137 -2.22 -8.59 -4.60
N ILE A 138 -3.01 -9.23 -5.45
CA ILE A 138 -4.47 -9.18 -5.41
C ILE A 138 -5.03 -10.61 -5.46
N ILE A 139 -6.28 -10.77 -5.04
CA ILE A 139 -7.01 -12.02 -5.15
C ILE A 139 -8.18 -11.79 -6.09
N LEU A 140 -8.20 -12.47 -7.24
CA LEU A 140 -9.36 -12.48 -8.13
C LEU A 140 -10.36 -13.51 -7.60
N VAL A 141 -11.56 -13.07 -7.26
CA VAL A 141 -12.62 -13.94 -6.74
C VAL A 141 -13.66 -14.21 -7.83
N PHE A 142 -14.06 -15.48 -7.97
CA PHE A 142 -14.91 -15.98 -9.03
C PHE A 142 -15.69 -17.22 -8.60
N GLU A 143 -16.70 -17.60 -9.37
CA GLU A 143 -17.42 -18.87 -9.21
C GLU A 143 -16.48 -20.05 -9.49
N HIS A 144 -16.41 -21.02 -8.58
CA HIS A 144 -15.40 -22.08 -8.63
C HIS A 144 -15.53 -23.00 -9.85
N ASP A 145 -16.68 -23.00 -10.52
CA ASP A 145 -16.99 -23.76 -11.73
C ASP A 145 -16.87 -22.92 -13.02
N ALA A 146 -16.42 -21.66 -12.93
CA ALA A 146 -16.28 -20.78 -14.08
C ALA A 146 -15.41 -21.43 -15.20
N PRO A 147 -15.85 -21.43 -16.47
CA PRO A 147 -15.12 -22.12 -17.54
C PRO A 147 -13.68 -21.64 -17.72
N TRP A 148 -13.43 -20.36 -17.46
CA TRP A 148 -12.11 -19.77 -17.62
C TRP A 148 -11.08 -20.26 -16.58
N VAL A 149 -11.51 -20.93 -15.51
CA VAL A 149 -10.58 -21.47 -14.49
C VAL A 149 -10.25 -22.94 -14.67
N GLU A 150 -10.83 -23.60 -15.67
CA GLU A 150 -10.61 -25.03 -15.92
C GLU A 150 -9.13 -25.40 -16.12
N PRO A 151 -8.30 -24.61 -16.85
CA PRO A 151 -6.87 -24.88 -16.94
C PRO A 151 -6.16 -24.86 -15.58
N LEU A 152 -6.59 -24.00 -14.64
CA LEU A 152 -6.01 -23.90 -13.31
C LEU A 152 -6.29 -25.16 -12.47
N LYS A 153 -7.48 -25.77 -12.62
CA LYS A 153 -7.82 -27.05 -11.96
C LYS A 153 -6.93 -28.19 -12.44
N GLN A 154 -6.45 -28.10 -13.68
CA GLN A 154 -5.49 -29.02 -14.28
C GLN A 154 -4.03 -28.66 -13.98
N ARG A 155 -3.80 -27.73 -13.04
CA ARG A 155 -2.48 -27.23 -12.62
C ARG A 155 -1.68 -26.56 -13.74
N GLN A 156 -2.36 -26.01 -14.74
CA GLN A 156 -1.71 -25.18 -15.75
C GLN A 156 -1.39 -23.80 -15.18
N ASP A 157 -0.42 -23.13 -15.78
CA ASP A 157 0.03 -21.77 -15.47
C ASP A 157 -0.64 -20.71 -16.35
N THR A 158 -1.85 -21.03 -16.85
CA THR A 158 -2.67 -20.13 -17.66
C THR A 158 -4.14 -20.28 -17.27
N THR A 159 -4.95 -19.33 -17.73
CA THR A 159 -6.41 -19.39 -17.61
C THR A 159 -7.05 -19.59 -18.97
N GLY A 160 -8.35 -19.91 -19.01
CA GLY A 160 -9.15 -19.90 -20.25
C GLY A 160 -9.51 -18.50 -20.74
N SER A 161 -9.21 -17.45 -19.97
CA SER A 161 -9.50 -16.06 -20.34
C SER A 161 -8.28 -15.37 -20.96
N VAL A 162 -8.38 -15.04 -22.25
CA VAL A 162 -7.33 -14.30 -22.98
C VAL A 162 -7.05 -12.95 -22.32
N THR A 163 -8.09 -12.24 -21.89
CA THR A 163 -7.95 -10.92 -21.23
C THR A 163 -7.16 -11.02 -19.93
N ILE A 164 -7.48 -12.00 -19.07
CA ILE A 164 -6.76 -12.23 -17.80
C ILE A 164 -5.31 -12.62 -18.07
N ASN A 165 -5.07 -13.53 -19.01
CA ASN A 165 -3.72 -13.95 -19.39
C ASN A 165 -2.89 -12.79 -19.99
N ASN A 166 -3.52 -11.87 -20.73
CA ASN A 166 -2.85 -10.68 -21.25
C ASN A 166 -2.39 -9.77 -20.11
N LEU A 167 -3.26 -9.47 -19.14
CA LEU A 167 -2.90 -8.66 -17.97
C LEU A 167 -1.80 -9.32 -17.12
N ILE A 168 -1.89 -10.64 -16.92
CA ILE A 168 -0.86 -11.42 -16.19
C ILE A 168 0.51 -11.26 -16.88
N ARG A 169 0.57 -11.39 -18.20
CA ARG A 169 1.82 -11.26 -18.97
C ARG A 169 2.34 -9.82 -19.03
N GLU A 170 1.47 -8.85 -19.32
CA GLU A 170 1.81 -7.42 -19.45
C GLU A 170 2.43 -6.84 -18.17
N TYR A 171 1.89 -7.25 -17.02
CA TYR A 171 2.33 -6.78 -15.71
C TYR A 171 3.19 -7.79 -14.94
N ASN A 172 3.65 -8.85 -15.62
CA ASN A 172 4.58 -9.85 -15.06
C ASN A 172 4.09 -10.42 -13.71
N LEU A 173 2.79 -10.74 -13.64
CA LEU A 173 2.15 -11.31 -12.47
C LEU A 173 2.41 -12.81 -12.42
N VAL A 174 2.53 -13.34 -11.20
CA VAL A 174 2.70 -14.76 -10.92
C VAL A 174 1.43 -15.28 -10.28
N MET A 175 0.83 -16.31 -10.88
CA MET A 175 -0.22 -17.10 -10.26
C MET A 175 0.40 -17.96 -9.17
N THR A 176 0.11 -17.64 -7.91
CA THR A 176 0.77 -18.30 -6.77
C THR A 176 -0.04 -19.49 -6.27
N ARG A 177 -1.35 -19.33 -6.12
CA ARG A 177 -2.27 -20.39 -5.69
C ARG A 177 -3.72 -20.04 -6.01
N MET A 178 -4.53 -21.09 -6.11
CA MET A 178 -5.98 -21.02 -6.06
C MET A 178 -6.45 -21.46 -4.68
N VAL A 179 -7.41 -20.76 -4.09
CA VAL A 179 -7.96 -21.03 -2.76
C VAL A 179 -9.48 -21.11 -2.87
N TYR A 180 -10.10 -22.18 -2.35
CA TYR A 180 -11.56 -22.23 -2.22
C TYR A 180 -11.98 -21.38 -1.01
N LEU A 181 -12.90 -20.45 -1.24
CA LEU A 181 -13.40 -19.54 -0.20
C LEU A 181 -14.64 -20.14 0.47
N ASP A 182 -15.54 -20.71 -0.34
CA ASP A 182 -16.73 -21.43 0.10
C ASP A 182 -17.20 -22.44 -0.97
N GLU A 183 -18.43 -22.94 -0.86
CA GLU A 183 -19.02 -23.92 -1.78
C GLU A 183 -19.23 -23.39 -3.20
N GLU A 184 -19.32 -22.06 -3.37
CA GLU A 184 -19.63 -21.41 -4.66
C GLU A 184 -18.40 -20.67 -5.21
N ARG A 185 -17.52 -20.16 -4.35
CA ARG A 185 -16.47 -19.20 -4.74
C ARG A 185 -15.05 -19.72 -4.51
N ALA A 186 -14.18 -19.36 -5.43
CA ALA A 186 -12.74 -19.54 -5.33
C ALA A 186 -11.99 -18.22 -5.60
N GLY A 187 -10.74 -18.16 -5.14
CA GLY A 187 -9.84 -17.03 -5.29
C GLY A 187 -8.52 -17.43 -5.95
N LEU A 188 -8.11 -16.70 -6.98
CA LEU A 188 -6.78 -16.82 -7.59
C LEU A 188 -5.88 -15.70 -7.06
N VAL A 189 -4.80 -16.08 -6.36
CA VAL A 189 -3.83 -15.13 -5.81
C VAL A 189 -2.78 -14.79 -6.87
N LEU A 190 -2.81 -13.53 -7.32
CA LEU A 190 -1.84 -12.95 -8.25
C LEU A 190 -0.83 -12.11 -7.48
N GLN A 191 0.45 -12.41 -7.64
CA GLN A 191 1.55 -11.67 -7.04
C GLN A 191 2.40 -11.01 -8.12
N SER A 192 2.65 -9.72 -8.00
CA SER A 192 3.58 -9.03 -8.89
C SER A 192 5.04 -9.25 -8.48
N ARG A 193 5.91 -9.37 -9.47
CA ARG A 193 7.37 -9.42 -9.27
C ARG A 193 7.95 -8.05 -8.91
N GLU A 194 7.27 -6.99 -9.31
CA GLU A 194 7.66 -5.60 -9.10
C GLU A 194 6.52 -4.83 -8.40
N PRO A 195 6.81 -3.78 -7.63
CA PRO A 195 5.76 -2.97 -7.02
C PRO A 195 4.87 -2.33 -8.10
N LEU A 196 3.56 -2.56 -8.04
CA LEU A 196 2.58 -1.97 -8.96
C LEU A 196 1.55 -1.15 -8.20
N ASN A 197 0.83 -0.28 -8.90
CA ASN A 197 -0.40 0.31 -8.39
C ASN A 197 -1.53 -0.74 -8.43
N MET A 198 -1.61 -1.59 -7.40
CA MET A 198 -2.62 -2.65 -7.33
C MET A 198 -4.05 -2.10 -7.47
N PRO A 199 -4.44 -0.99 -6.81
CA PRO A 199 -5.77 -0.41 -7.04
C PRO A 199 -6.07 -0.06 -8.51
N ALA A 200 -5.10 0.48 -9.26
CA ALA A 200 -5.29 0.74 -10.69
C ALA A 200 -5.36 -0.56 -11.52
N LEU A 201 -4.60 -1.59 -11.14
CA LEU A 201 -4.63 -2.90 -11.78
C LEU A 201 -5.96 -3.62 -11.55
N MET A 202 -6.51 -3.53 -10.33
CA MET A 202 -7.81 -4.11 -9.99
C MET A 202 -8.91 -3.57 -10.90
N MET A 203 -8.92 -2.28 -11.23
CA MET A 203 -9.90 -1.73 -12.17
C MET A 203 -9.86 -2.37 -13.56
N LYS A 204 -8.70 -2.85 -14.02
CA LYS A 204 -8.58 -3.57 -15.31
C LYS A 204 -9.10 -5.00 -15.21
N PHE A 205 -8.83 -5.68 -14.10
CA PHE A 205 -9.39 -7.01 -13.87
C PHE A 205 -10.90 -6.99 -13.67
N PHE A 206 -11.44 -5.94 -13.05
CA PHE A 206 -12.88 -5.79 -12.81
C PHE A 206 -13.70 -5.69 -14.11
N THR A 207 -13.05 -5.33 -15.23
CA THR A 207 -13.69 -5.35 -16.57
C THR A 207 -13.60 -6.70 -17.29
N SER A 208 -12.94 -7.70 -16.69
CA SER A 208 -12.80 -9.03 -17.28
C SER A 208 -14.01 -9.90 -16.93
N GLU A 209 -14.57 -10.57 -17.95
CA GLU A 209 -15.70 -11.49 -17.76
C GLU A 209 -15.34 -12.63 -16.78
N GLY A 210 -16.28 -12.96 -15.90
CA GLY A 210 -16.15 -14.05 -14.93
C GLY A 210 -15.40 -13.70 -13.64
N VAL A 211 -14.94 -12.46 -13.46
CA VAL A 211 -14.43 -11.96 -12.17
C VAL A 211 -15.59 -11.36 -11.38
N GLY A 212 -15.94 -11.98 -10.25
CA GLY A 212 -17.06 -11.53 -9.40
C GLY A 212 -16.65 -10.42 -8.44
N SER A 213 -15.47 -10.52 -7.85
CA SER A 213 -14.87 -9.46 -7.03
C SER A 213 -13.35 -9.55 -7.01
N ILE A 214 -12.69 -8.53 -6.46
CA ILE A 214 -11.25 -8.52 -6.28
C ILE A 214 -10.95 -8.09 -4.86
N GLU A 215 -10.16 -8.88 -4.15
CA GLU A 215 -9.76 -8.61 -2.77
C GLU A 215 -8.28 -8.25 -2.68
N GLU A 216 -7.96 -7.43 -1.68
CA GLU A 216 -6.60 -7.08 -1.30
C GLU A 216 -6.26 -7.70 0.06
N ILE A 217 -5.01 -8.13 0.20
CA ILE A 217 -4.51 -8.62 1.50
C ILE A 217 -3.91 -7.43 2.24
N LEU A 218 -4.76 -6.70 2.97
CA LEU A 218 -4.35 -5.56 3.78
C LEU A 218 -4.40 -5.91 5.28
N PRO A 219 -3.46 -5.42 6.11
CA PRO A 219 -3.58 -5.54 7.55
C PRO A 219 -4.74 -4.69 8.06
N TYR A 220 -5.35 -5.14 9.15
CA TYR A 220 -6.36 -4.38 9.88
C TYR A 220 -5.70 -3.32 10.77
N GLY A 221 -6.35 -2.16 10.92
CA GLY A 221 -5.90 -1.07 11.79
C GLY A 221 -4.77 -0.22 11.19
N ASP A 222 -3.90 0.30 12.06
CA ASP A 222 -2.66 0.99 11.70
C ASP A 222 -1.44 0.38 12.39
N GLY A 223 -0.24 0.89 12.11
CA GLY A 223 0.99 0.36 12.68
C GLY A 223 2.18 1.24 12.36
N ASN A 224 3.37 0.65 12.50
CA ASN A 224 4.61 1.30 12.10
C ASN A 224 4.51 1.77 10.65
N ASP A 225 5.00 2.97 10.39
CA ASP A 225 4.86 3.57 9.08
C ASP A 225 6.05 4.49 8.77
N ILE A 226 6.28 4.68 7.48
CA ILE A 226 7.13 5.72 6.93
C ILE A 226 6.20 6.69 6.22
N ALA A 227 6.30 7.97 6.53
CA ALA A 227 5.63 9.04 5.79
C ALA A 227 6.68 9.91 5.12
N ILE A 228 6.36 10.37 3.90
CA ILE A 228 7.22 11.27 3.14
C ILE A 228 6.43 12.46 2.61
N ALA A 229 7.08 13.61 2.58
CA ALA A 229 6.58 14.82 1.94
C ALA A 229 7.70 15.49 1.13
N ARG A 230 7.34 16.01 -0.03
CA ARG A 230 8.23 16.88 -0.82
C ARG A 230 8.24 18.28 -0.18
N THR A 231 9.43 18.82 0.00
CA THR A 231 9.65 20.22 0.42
C THR A 231 10.27 21.00 -0.75
N GLY A 232 10.50 22.31 -0.58
CA GLY A 232 11.21 23.10 -1.58
C GLY A 232 12.68 22.71 -1.76
N ASP A 233 13.27 22.10 -0.74
CA ASP A 233 14.72 21.85 -0.64
C ASP A 233 15.07 20.35 -0.61
N GLY A 234 14.07 19.48 -0.75
CA GLY A 234 14.28 18.03 -0.72
C GLY A 234 13.07 17.24 -0.21
N TRP A 235 13.34 16.26 0.65
CA TRP A 235 12.34 15.39 1.27
C TRP A 235 12.30 15.57 2.77
N GLU A 236 11.11 15.57 3.35
CA GLU A 236 10.88 15.30 4.76
C GLU A 236 10.43 13.86 4.93
N ILE A 237 11.11 13.10 5.79
CA ILE A 237 10.82 11.69 6.04
C ILE A 237 10.57 11.48 7.52
N ASN A 238 9.41 10.93 7.85
CA ASN A 238 8.99 10.63 9.21
C ASN A 238 8.86 9.11 9.37
N TYR A 239 9.66 8.52 10.24
CA TYR A 239 9.55 7.13 10.66
C TYR A 239 8.73 7.08 11.93
N SER A 240 7.77 6.15 12.03
CA SER A 240 6.92 6.04 13.21
C SER A 240 6.81 4.59 13.69
N VAL A 241 6.86 4.43 15.01
CA VAL A 241 6.46 3.21 15.71
C VAL A 241 5.16 3.52 16.43
N LYS A 242 4.12 2.74 16.15
CA LYS A 242 2.81 2.90 16.75
C LYS A 242 2.48 1.73 17.66
N PHE A 243 1.84 2.00 18.80
CA PHE A 243 1.60 1.01 19.84
C PHE A 243 0.43 1.36 20.76
N GLY A 244 0.05 0.40 21.61
CA GLY A 244 -1.12 0.47 22.48
C GLY A 244 -2.26 -0.37 21.92
N ASN A 245 -3.50 0.08 22.12
CA ASN A 245 -4.65 -0.54 21.47
C ASN A 245 -4.67 -0.13 19.99
N CYS A 246 -4.33 -1.04 19.09
CA CYS A 246 -4.24 -0.80 17.64
C CYS A 246 -5.38 -1.49 16.87
N VAL A 247 -6.46 -1.92 17.54
CA VAL A 247 -7.59 -2.58 16.86
C VAL A 247 -8.18 -1.63 15.81
N ASN A 248 -8.48 -0.39 16.18
CA ASN A 248 -9.00 0.59 15.21
C ASN A 248 -7.95 1.63 14.81
N GLN A 249 -7.14 2.08 15.79
CA GLN A 249 -6.05 3.02 15.60
C GLN A 249 -5.17 3.01 16.86
N CYS A 250 -3.86 2.82 16.70
CA CYS A 250 -2.90 2.88 17.77
C CYS A 250 -2.97 4.24 18.47
N GLN A 251 -3.19 4.21 19.78
CA GLN A 251 -3.34 5.41 20.61
C GLN A 251 -2.01 6.12 20.88
N LYS A 252 -0.89 5.42 20.77
CA LYS A 252 0.45 5.95 21.05
C LYS A 252 1.35 5.75 19.86
N PHE A 253 2.28 6.69 19.71
CA PHE A 253 3.31 6.64 18.69
C PHE A 253 4.58 7.31 19.20
N HIS A 254 5.70 6.87 18.64
CA HIS A 254 6.97 7.58 18.66
C HIS A 254 7.39 7.78 17.21
N GLN A 255 7.95 8.95 16.89
CA GLN A 255 8.39 9.26 15.54
C GLN A 255 9.78 9.88 15.52
N TRP A 256 10.49 9.66 14.43
CA TRP A 256 11.79 10.26 14.11
C TRP A 256 11.67 10.99 12.79
N LYS A 257 12.16 12.23 12.76
CA LYS A 257 12.07 13.10 11.59
C LYS A 257 13.45 13.34 11.00
N PHE A 258 13.53 13.18 9.68
CA PHE A 258 14.71 13.45 8.87
C PHE A 258 14.35 14.38 7.73
N THR A 259 15.33 15.13 7.26
CA THR A 259 15.29 15.79 5.96
C THR A 259 16.40 15.25 5.08
N VAL A 260 16.15 15.15 3.78
CA VAL A 260 17.14 14.81 2.77
C VAL A 260 17.14 15.93 1.75
N SER A 261 18.27 16.62 1.56
CA SER A 261 18.37 17.74 0.62
C SER A 261 18.32 17.29 -0.85
N GLU A 262 18.21 18.22 -1.79
CA GLU A 262 18.38 17.96 -3.23
C GLU A 262 19.70 17.26 -3.57
N GLY A 263 20.75 17.52 -2.78
CA GLY A 263 22.07 16.90 -2.93
C GLY A 263 22.22 15.56 -2.23
N GLY A 264 21.19 15.08 -1.55
CA GLY A 264 21.22 13.82 -0.78
C GLY A 264 21.78 13.93 0.64
N GLU A 265 22.02 15.15 1.14
CA GLU A 265 22.50 15.36 2.51
C GLU A 265 21.37 15.07 3.49
N VAL A 266 21.65 14.22 4.49
CA VAL A 266 20.68 13.83 5.51
C VAL A 266 20.88 14.67 6.76
N ALA A 267 19.79 15.23 7.28
CA ALA A 267 19.77 15.84 8.60
C ALA A 267 18.72 15.17 9.49
N TYR A 268 19.12 14.80 10.70
CA TYR A 268 18.20 14.33 11.73
C TYR A 268 17.63 15.53 12.50
N ILE A 269 16.31 15.69 12.43
CA ILE A 269 15.60 16.83 13.04
C ILE A 269 15.25 16.54 14.50
N GLY A 270 15.04 15.27 14.84
CA GLY A 270 14.73 14.86 16.20
C GLY A 270 13.67 13.75 16.28
N GLY A 271 13.42 13.31 17.52
CA GLY A 271 12.42 12.33 17.85
C GLY A 271 11.36 12.92 18.77
N SER A 272 10.10 12.51 18.62
CA SER A 272 8.99 13.03 19.41
C SER A 272 7.91 11.97 19.63
N GLY A 273 7.01 12.23 20.58
CA GLY A 273 5.90 11.35 20.91
C GLY A 273 6.14 10.60 22.22
N HIS A 274 5.59 9.41 22.33
CA HIS A 274 5.57 8.63 23.55
C HIS A 274 6.85 7.81 23.72
N THR A 275 7.25 7.55 24.96
CA THR A 275 8.31 6.59 25.26
C THR A 275 7.86 5.19 24.83
N ILE A 276 8.65 4.55 23.97
CA ILE A 276 8.35 3.20 23.49
C ILE A 276 8.64 2.21 24.64
N PRO A 277 7.65 1.41 25.08
CA PRO A 277 7.88 0.42 26.11
C PRO A 277 8.95 -0.61 25.73
N PRO A 278 9.72 -1.15 26.70
CA PRO A 278 10.86 -2.02 26.42
C PRO A 278 10.47 -3.37 25.81
N TRP A 279 9.23 -3.81 25.98
CA TRP A 279 8.73 -5.07 25.41
C TRP A 279 8.33 -4.97 23.93
N ILE A 280 8.26 -3.76 23.36
CA ILE A 280 7.99 -3.57 21.93
C ILE A 280 9.25 -3.90 21.14
N ASN A 281 9.12 -4.84 20.21
CA ASN A 281 10.18 -5.32 19.35
C ASN A 281 9.71 -5.37 17.90
N ALA A 282 10.65 -5.56 16.98
CA ALA A 282 10.36 -5.75 15.57
C ALA A 282 9.39 -6.94 15.33
N ASN A 283 8.57 -6.81 14.29
CA ASN A 283 7.60 -7.83 13.90
C ASN A 283 8.27 -9.12 13.38
N ALA A 284 7.50 -10.20 13.22
CA ALA A 284 8.02 -11.48 12.72
C ALA A 284 8.70 -11.37 11.33
N GLN A 285 8.24 -10.43 10.50
CA GLN A 285 8.83 -10.19 9.18
C GLN A 285 10.27 -9.68 9.27
N ALA A 286 10.62 -8.93 10.32
CA ALA A 286 11.98 -8.50 10.60
C ALA A 286 12.95 -9.66 10.85
N LYS A 287 12.47 -10.79 11.38
CA LYS A 287 13.30 -11.99 11.55
C LYS A 287 13.60 -12.67 10.21
N LYS A 288 12.62 -12.68 9.30
CA LYS A 288 12.77 -13.27 7.95
C LYS A 288 13.62 -12.38 7.03
N TYR A 289 13.44 -11.07 7.12
CA TYR A 289 14.13 -10.07 6.31
C TYR A 289 14.66 -8.94 7.20
N PRO A 290 15.80 -9.16 7.87
CA PRO A 290 16.37 -8.18 8.78
C PRO A 290 16.94 -6.97 8.01
N ASP A 291 16.91 -5.79 8.60
CA ASP A 291 17.50 -4.58 8.01
C ASP A 291 18.99 -4.46 8.35
N VAL A 292 19.79 -5.37 7.79
CA VAL A 292 21.23 -5.45 8.06
C VAL A 292 22.01 -5.10 6.80
N LEU A 293 22.83 -4.06 6.89
CA LEU A 293 23.78 -3.70 5.85
C LEU A 293 24.90 -4.74 5.76
N LYS A 294 25.49 -4.88 4.58
CA LYS A 294 26.71 -5.68 4.40
C LYS A 294 27.82 -5.04 5.23
N LYS A 295 28.62 -5.88 5.88
CA LYS A 295 29.91 -5.44 6.43
C LYS A 295 30.87 -5.20 5.27
N ASN A 296 31.62 -4.10 5.33
CA ASN A 296 32.75 -3.86 4.45
C ASN A 296 33.85 -4.87 4.71
#